data_AF-A0A6P9B4G2-F1
#
_entry.id   AF-A0A6P9B4G2-F1
#
_cell.length_a   1.000
_cell.length_b   1.000
_cell.length_c   1.000
_cell.angle_alpha   90.00
_cell.angle_beta   90.00
_cell.angle_gamma   90.00
#
_symmetry.space_group_name_H-M   'P 1'
#
loop_
_entity.id
_entity.type
_entity.pdbx_description
1 polymer ?
#
loop_
_entity_poly.entity_id
_entity_poly.type
_entity_poly.pdbx_seq_one_letter_code
_entity_poly.pdbx_strand_id
1 'polypeptide(L)'
;MLADFYNIDIVENSHYKFSPSGNYYAPPRGTYDDYIEFIKNLPISQQPEVFGLHDNVDISKDLQQTKITFESLLLTQGGSNQGGSKSGGDSTLYEIADDILNKLPKDYDIEAALIKYPVRYEESMNTVLVQEMERFNNLIRTIRTTLVNLKKAIKGLVVMDSELEALCASLLIGKVAENWAKRSYPSLKPLGSYILDFLARLKFLQDWYDSGKPCVFWLSGFFFTQAFLTGGMQNYARKYTIPIDLLGYEFQVKLGGKG
;
A
#
# COMPACT_ATOMS: atom_id res chain seq x y z
N MET A 1 -19.98 -18.09 -7.16
CA MET A 1 -20.01 -18.85 -5.88
C MET A 1 -21.38 -19.41 -5.57
N LEU A 2 -22.38 -18.63 -5.16
CA LEU A 2 -23.70 -19.21 -4.80
C LEU A 2 -24.38 -19.95 -5.96
N ALA A 3 -24.24 -19.43 -7.19
CA ALA A 3 -24.73 -20.10 -8.40
C ALA A 3 -24.02 -21.45 -8.71
N ASP A 4 -22.82 -21.65 -8.18
CA ASP A 4 -22.03 -22.88 -8.38
C ASP A 4 -22.46 -23.99 -7.40
N PHE A 5 -23.13 -23.61 -6.30
CA PHE A 5 -23.62 -24.50 -5.23
C PHE A 5 -25.15 -24.65 -5.21
N TYR A 6 -25.89 -23.76 -5.86
CA TYR A 6 -27.35 -23.81 -6.00
C TYR A 6 -27.71 -23.81 -7.49
N ASN A 7 -27.64 -24.98 -8.11
CA ASN A 7 -28.07 -25.23 -9.48
C ASN A 7 -28.78 -26.58 -9.60
N ILE A 8 -29.51 -26.77 -10.70
CA ILE A 8 -30.25 -28.01 -11.01
C ILE A 8 -29.27 -29.16 -11.28
N ASP A 9 -28.08 -28.85 -11.81
CA ASP A 9 -27.04 -29.83 -12.16
C ASP A 9 -26.52 -30.60 -10.94
N ILE A 10 -26.54 -30.02 -9.74
CA ILE A 10 -26.19 -30.71 -8.48
C ILE A 10 -27.22 -31.80 -8.13
N VAL A 11 -28.49 -31.61 -8.50
CA VAL A 11 -29.57 -32.56 -8.20
C VAL A 11 -29.68 -33.63 -9.27
N GLU A 12 -29.43 -33.28 -10.53
CA GLU A 12 -29.51 -34.20 -11.68
C GLU A 12 -28.24 -35.03 -11.87
N ASN A 13 -27.06 -34.50 -11.53
CA ASN A 13 -25.79 -35.19 -11.67
C ASN A 13 -25.27 -35.70 -10.33
N SER A 14 -25.35 -37.03 -10.13
CA SER A 14 -24.84 -37.71 -8.93
C SER A 14 -23.31 -37.58 -8.72
N HIS A 15 -22.58 -37.05 -9.70
CA HIS A 15 -21.13 -36.79 -9.63
C HIS A 15 -20.77 -35.32 -9.87
N TYR A 16 -21.66 -34.37 -9.53
CA TYR A 16 -21.34 -32.95 -9.63
C TYR A 16 -20.11 -32.61 -8.76
N LYS A 17 -19.08 -32.04 -9.40
CA LYS A 17 -17.79 -31.70 -8.79
C LYS A 17 -17.78 -30.21 -8.45
N PHE A 18 -17.49 -29.88 -7.20
CA PHE A 18 -17.39 -28.51 -6.72
C PHE A 18 -16.03 -27.86 -6.98
N SER A 19 -15.02 -28.67 -7.31
CA SER A 19 -13.65 -28.22 -7.55
C SER A 19 -13.10 -28.82 -8.86
N PRO A 20 -12.26 -28.10 -9.62
CA PRO A 20 -11.55 -28.61 -10.79
C PRO A 20 -10.75 -29.90 -10.54
N SER A 21 -10.19 -30.09 -9.34
CA SER A 21 -9.46 -31.33 -8.99
C SER A 21 -10.36 -32.56 -8.85
N GLY A 22 -11.68 -32.37 -8.76
CA GLY A 22 -12.65 -33.46 -8.75
C GLY A 22 -12.69 -34.32 -7.48
N ASN A 23 -11.92 -33.96 -6.45
CA ASN A 23 -11.92 -34.62 -5.14
C ASN A 23 -13.12 -34.20 -4.26
N TYR A 24 -13.77 -33.09 -4.60
CA TYR A 24 -14.88 -32.52 -3.84
C TYR A 24 -16.16 -32.64 -4.68
N TYR A 25 -17.06 -33.53 -4.26
CA TYR A 25 -18.34 -33.78 -4.94
C TYR A 25 -19.47 -33.99 -3.93
N ALA A 26 -20.71 -33.91 -4.39
CA ALA A 26 -21.88 -34.14 -3.55
C ALA A 26 -22.01 -35.65 -3.23
N PRO A 27 -22.00 -36.05 -1.94
CA PRO A 27 -22.17 -37.45 -1.58
C PRO A 27 -23.58 -37.96 -1.99
N PRO A 28 -23.72 -39.24 -2.39
CA PRO A 28 -25.01 -39.82 -2.71
C PRO A 28 -25.91 -39.88 -1.47
N ARG A 29 -27.23 -39.98 -1.68
CA ARG A 29 -28.20 -40.06 -0.59
C ARG A 29 -27.93 -41.30 0.28
N GLY A 30 -27.51 -41.07 1.52
CA GLY A 30 -27.19 -42.12 2.49
C GLY A 30 -27.72 -41.81 3.90
N THR A 31 -27.31 -42.64 4.85
CA THR A 31 -27.55 -42.44 6.28
C THR A 31 -26.56 -41.41 6.87
N TYR A 32 -26.83 -40.92 8.08
CA TYR A 32 -25.96 -39.93 8.76
C TYR A 32 -24.51 -40.41 8.87
N ASP A 33 -24.31 -41.70 9.16
CA ASP A 33 -22.98 -42.29 9.32
C ASP A 33 -22.20 -42.31 7.99
N ASP A 34 -22.89 -42.51 6.86
CA ASP A 34 -22.27 -42.46 5.52
C ASP A 34 -21.72 -41.07 5.20
N TYR A 35 -22.41 -39.99 5.61
CA TYR A 35 -21.91 -38.63 5.44
C TYR A 35 -20.71 -38.34 6.34
N ILE A 36 -20.67 -38.89 7.56
CA ILE A 36 -19.50 -38.75 8.45
C ILE A 36 -18.28 -39.45 7.86
N GLU A 37 -18.45 -40.67 7.35
CA GLU A 37 -17.36 -41.43 6.74
C GLU A 37 -16.83 -40.72 5.48
N PHE A 38 -17.73 -40.14 4.67
CA PHE A 38 -17.35 -39.30 3.53
C PHE A 38 -16.51 -38.08 3.95
N ILE A 39 -16.93 -37.33 4.97
CA ILE A 39 -16.18 -36.16 5.47
C ILE A 39 -14.79 -36.56 6.00
N LYS A 40 -14.69 -37.72 6.68
CA LYS A 40 -13.41 -38.23 7.19
C LYS A 40 -12.45 -38.65 6.09
N ASN A 41 -12.96 -39.09 4.93
CA ASN A 41 -12.15 -39.47 3.78
C ASN A 41 -11.62 -38.27 2.98
N LEU A 42 -12.09 -37.05 3.27
CA LEU A 42 -11.58 -35.85 2.61
C LEU A 42 -10.17 -35.49 3.11
N PRO A 43 -9.33 -34.87 2.24
CA PRO A 43 -8.01 -34.41 2.63
C PRO A 43 -8.06 -33.43 3.81
N ILE A 44 -7.22 -33.65 4.82
CA ILE A 44 -7.07 -32.75 5.99
C ILE A 44 -6.53 -31.38 5.53
N SER A 45 -5.62 -31.38 4.56
CA SER A 45 -5.15 -30.15 3.91
C SER A 45 -6.00 -29.87 2.69
N GLN A 46 -6.80 -28.81 2.76
CA GLN A 46 -7.66 -28.37 1.67
C GLN A 46 -6.90 -27.42 0.76
N GLN A 47 -6.99 -27.63 -0.55
CA GLN A 47 -6.39 -26.73 -1.53
C GLN A 47 -7.26 -25.46 -1.71
N PRO A 48 -6.67 -24.30 -2.08
CA PRO A 48 -7.38 -23.03 -2.25
C PRO A 48 -8.56 -23.10 -3.24
N GLU A 49 -8.48 -23.99 -4.22
CA GLU A 49 -9.53 -24.25 -5.20
C GLU A 49 -10.90 -24.61 -4.60
N VAL A 50 -10.93 -25.22 -3.41
CA VAL A 50 -12.17 -25.54 -2.68
C VAL A 50 -12.94 -24.27 -2.32
N PHE A 51 -12.20 -23.18 -2.10
CA PHE A 51 -12.73 -21.86 -1.82
C PHE A 51 -12.83 -21.01 -3.09
N GLY A 52 -12.73 -21.60 -4.29
CA GLY A 52 -12.71 -20.86 -5.55
C GLY A 52 -11.50 -19.92 -5.68
N LEU A 53 -10.44 -20.17 -4.93
CA LEU A 53 -9.22 -19.37 -4.91
C LEU A 53 -8.14 -20.03 -5.77
N HIS A 54 -7.27 -19.21 -6.35
CA HIS A 54 -6.10 -19.70 -7.10
C HIS A 54 -5.03 -20.21 -6.13
N ASP A 55 -4.23 -21.20 -6.52
CA ASP A 55 -3.08 -21.76 -5.77
C ASP A 55 -2.09 -20.70 -5.23
N ASN A 56 -2.00 -19.52 -5.86
CA ASN A 56 -1.16 -18.41 -5.39
C ASN A 56 -1.61 -17.84 -4.04
N VAL A 57 -2.82 -18.17 -3.60
CA VAL A 57 -3.31 -17.81 -2.26
C VAL A 57 -2.53 -18.55 -1.18
N ASP A 58 -2.12 -19.80 -1.40
CA ASP A 58 -1.29 -20.52 -0.42
C ASP A 58 0.07 -19.83 -0.27
N ILE A 59 0.69 -19.43 -1.38
CA ILE A 59 1.94 -18.64 -1.35
C ILE A 59 1.74 -17.34 -0.57
N SER A 60 0.63 -16.62 -0.82
CA SER A 60 0.33 -15.36 -0.14
C SER A 60 0.07 -15.55 1.36
N LYS A 61 -0.63 -16.62 1.74
CA LYS A 61 -0.87 -17.03 3.11
C LYS A 61 0.44 -17.38 3.81
N ASP A 62 1.29 -18.19 3.19
CA ASP A 62 2.57 -18.60 3.78
C ASP A 62 3.53 -17.42 3.94
N LEU A 63 3.57 -16.50 2.97
CA LEU A 63 4.30 -15.24 3.08
C LEU A 63 3.78 -14.39 4.24
N GLN A 64 2.46 -14.27 4.39
CA GLN A 64 1.86 -13.52 5.49
C GLN A 64 2.13 -14.17 6.85
N GLN A 65 1.99 -15.50 6.95
CA GLN A 65 2.27 -16.25 8.16
C GLN A 65 3.74 -16.10 8.56
N THR A 66 4.64 -16.26 7.60
CA THR A 66 6.09 -16.07 7.80
C THR A 66 6.40 -14.66 8.28
N LYS A 67 5.77 -13.64 7.69
CA LYS A 67 5.91 -12.25 8.14
C LYS A 67 5.45 -12.08 9.58
N ILE A 68 4.27 -12.61 9.95
CA ILE A 68 3.74 -12.54 11.32
C ILE A 68 4.70 -13.25 12.28
N THR A 69 5.25 -14.40 11.92
CA THR A 69 6.23 -15.13 12.74
C THR A 69 7.50 -14.31 12.95
N PHE A 70 8.05 -13.69 11.91
CA PHE A 70 9.23 -12.82 12.06
C PHE A 70 8.94 -11.57 12.89
N GLU A 71 7.77 -10.94 12.71
CA GLU A 71 7.34 -9.81 13.53
C GLU A 71 7.15 -10.20 15.00
N SER A 72 6.54 -11.37 15.26
CA SER A 72 6.40 -11.90 16.61
C SER A 72 7.75 -12.22 17.23
N LEU A 73 8.66 -12.83 16.46
CA LEU A 73 10.02 -13.12 16.90
C LEU A 73 10.76 -11.83 17.28
N LEU A 74 10.65 -10.78 16.46
CA LEU A 74 11.23 -9.47 16.75
C LEU A 74 10.69 -8.85 18.04
N LEU A 75 9.39 -9.03 18.34
CA LEU A 75 8.79 -8.58 19.61
C LEU A 75 9.31 -9.38 20.81
N THR A 76 9.61 -10.67 20.63
CA THR A 76 10.16 -11.55 21.69
C THR A 76 11.67 -11.47 21.84
N GLN A 77 12.38 -10.98 20.82
CA GLN A 77 13.82 -10.75 20.84
C GLN A 77 14.10 -9.54 21.73
N GLY A 78 13.99 -9.78 23.04
CA GLY A 78 14.22 -8.87 24.16
C GLY A 78 14.48 -7.41 23.85
N GLY A 79 13.59 -6.54 24.35
CA GLY A 79 13.93 -5.17 24.72
C GLY A 79 14.95 -5.10 25.87
N SER A 80 16.02 -5.90 25.83
CA SER A 80 17.18 -5.75 26.71
C SER A 80 18.02 -4.56 26.25
N ASN A 81 17.43 -3.37 26.35
CA ASN A 81 18.18 -2.11 26.36
C ASN A 81 17.75 -1.20 27.53
N GLN A 82 17.30 -1.81 28.64
CA GLN A 82 17.59 -1.24 29.94
C GLN A 82 19.06 -1.52 30.27
N GLY A 83 19.94 -0.62 29.84
CA GLY A 83 21.32 -0.54 30.29
C GLY A 83 22.38 -0.98 29.27
N GLY A 84 23.05 -0.01 28.65
CA GLY A 84 24.49 -0.17 28.40
C GLY A 84 25.00 -0.34 26.97
N SER A 85 24.39 0.25 25.93
CA SER A 85 25.06 0.35 24.61
C SER A 85 24.79 1.68 23.91
N LYS A 86 25.25 2.77 24.52
CA LYS A 86 25.19 4.17 24.03
C LYS A 86 26.09 4.50 22.82
N SER A 87 26.50 3.53 21.99
CA SER A 87 27.52 3.81 20.94
C SER A 87 27.20 3.22 19.57
N GLY A 88 26.78 1.96 19.47
CA GLY A 88 26.49 1.33 18.17
C GLY A 88 25.13 1.69 17.57
N GLY A 89 24.08 1.74 18.40
CA GLY A 89 22.72 2.09 17.94
C GLY A 89 22.59 3.56 17.54
N ASP A 90 23.17 4.45 18.35
CA ASP A 90 23.06 5.90 18.15
C ASP A 90 23.84 6.38 16.91
N SER A 91 25.02 5.79 16.64
CA SER A 91 25.78 6.07 15.41
C SER A 91 25.05 5.59 14.16
N THR A 92 24.53 4.36 14.19
CA THR A 92 23.73 3.79 13.08
C THR A 92 22.46 4.61 12.82
N LEU A 93 21.73 4.99 13.88
CA LEU A 93 20.56 5.87 13.80
C LEU A 93 20.90 7.23 13.20
N TYR A 94 22.04 7.80 13.59
CA TYR A 94 22.52 9.06 13.05
C TYR A 94 22.82 8.95 11.55
N GLU A 95 23.48 7.88 11.10
CA GLU A 95 23.75 7.62 9.69
C GLU A 95 22.48 7.43 8.88
N ILE A 96 21.51 6.65 9.37
CA ILE A 96 20.20 6.46 8.71
C ILE A 96 19.47 7.81 8.59
N ALA A 97 19.43 8.59 9.68
CA ALA A 97 18.79 9.89 9.68
C ALA A 97 19.48 10.87 8.71
N ASP A 98 20.82 10.84 8.65
CA ASP A 98 21.60 11.70 7.75
C ASP A 98 21.40 11.31 6.28
N ASP A 99 21.44 10.02 5.95
CA ASP A 99 21.20 9.53 4.59
C ASP A 99 19.80 9.91 4.07
N ILE A 100 18.76 9.74 4.90
CA ILE A 100 17.40 10.14 4.52
C ILE A 100 17.32 11.66 4.36
N LEU A 101 17.88 12.45 5.29
CA LEU A 101 17.86 13.92 5.21
C LEU A 101 18.60 14.45 3.98
N ASN A 102 19.71 13.84 3.59
CA ASN A 102 20.50 14.23 2.42
C ASN A 102 19.77 13.92 1.10
N LYS A 103 18.94 12.87 1.07
CA LYS A 103 18.12 12.50 -0.10
C LYS A 103 16.84 13.32 -0.23
N LEU A 104 16.33 13.90 0.86
CA LEU A 104 15.08 14.65 0.84
C LEU A 104 15.23 15.97 0.05
N PRO A 105 14.45 16.18 -1.02
CA PRO A 105 14.46 17.43 -1.77
C PRO A 105 13.92 18.58 -0.92
N LYS A 106 14.06 19.80 -1.42
CA LYS A 106 13.41 20.97 -0.81
C LYS A 106 11.89 20.86 -0.95
N ASP A 107 11.19 21.51 -0.04
CA ASP A 107 9.73 21.66 -0.11
C ASP A 107 9.35 22.36 -1.42
N TYR A 108 8.21 21.98 -1.98
CA TYR A 108 7.64 22.67 -3.13
C TYR A 108 7.24 24.09 -2.77
N ASP A 109 7.48 25.02 -3.69
CA ASP A 109 6.93 26.37 -3.62
C ASP A 109 5.47 26.35 -4.11
N ILE A 110 4.55 26.33 -3.15
CA ILE A 110 3.11 26.27 -3.43
C ILE A 110 2.60 27.58 -4.05
N GLU A 111 3.19 28.72 -3.71
CA GLU A 111 2.80 30.01 -4.29
C GLU A 111 3.20 30.07 -5.76
N ALA A 112 4.43 29.67 -6.09
CA ALA A 112 4.88 29.54 -7.47
C ALA A 112 4.06 28.49 -8.24
N ALA A 113 3.70 27.37 -7.60
CA ALA A 113 2.83 26.35 -8.18
C ALA A 113 1.44 26.89 -8.50
N LEU A 114 0.84 27.71 -7.62
CA LEU A 114 -0.46 28.33 -7.84
C LEU A 114 -0.42 29.36 -8.98
N ILE A 115 0.68 30.10 -9.12
CA ILE A 115 0.87 31.07 -10.21
C ILE A 115 1.02 30.35 -11.55
N LYS A 116 1.83 29.27 -11.60
CA LYS A 116 2.09 28.50 -12.82
C LYS A 116 0.88 27.64 -13.24
N TYR A 117 0.18 27.08 -12.26
CA TYR A 117 -0.99 26.22 -12.44
C TYR A 117 -2.18 26.78 -11.66
N PRO A 118 -2.78 27.90 -12.12
CA PRO A 118 -3.90 28.52 -11.43
C PRO A 118 -5.14 27.63 -11.47
N VAL A 119 -6.01 27.82 -10.48
CA VAL A 119 -7.33 27.18 -10.43
C VAL A 119 -8.12 27.67 -11.63
N ARG A 120 -8.39 26.75 -12.56
CA ARG A 120 -9.11 27.04 -13.80
C ARG A 120 -10.27 26.09 -13.96
N TYR A 121 -11.40 26.62 -14.37
CA TYR A 121 -12.56 25.80 -14.68
C TYR A 121 -12.28 24.88 -15.87
N GLU A 122 -11.42 25.24 -16.82
CA GLU A 122 -11.15 24.36 -17.97
C GLU A 122 -10.14 23.24 -17.67
N GLU A 123 -9.37 23.36 -16.57
CA GLU A 123 -8.27 22.44 -16.25
C GLU A 123 -8.25 22.14 -14.75
N SER A 124 -9.09 21.18 -14.35
CA SER A 124 -9.16 20.71 -12.96
C SER A 124 -7.87 20.05 -12.48
N MET A 125 -7.00 19.57 -13.39
CA MET A 125 -5.75 18.92 -12.99
C MET A 125 -4.75 19.87 -12.34
N ASN A 126 -4.84 21.18 -12.63
CA ASN A 126 -4.03 22.19 -11.96
C ASN A 126 -4.24 22.15 -10.44
N THR A 127 -5.50 22.15 -10.02
CA THR A 127 -5.88 22.07 -8.61
C THR A 127 -5.40 20.77 -7.97
N VAL A 128 -5.49 19.64 -8.70
CA VAL A 128 -5.01 18.34 -8.21
C VAL A 128 -3.49 18.37 -7.97
N LEU A 129 -2.71 18.91 -8.91
CA LEU A 129 -1.26 19.02 -8.76
C LEU A 129 -0.88 19.84 -7.52
N VAL A 130 -1.45 21.05 -7.38
CA VAL A 130 -1.12 21.95 -6.26
C VAL A 130 -1.50 21.34 -4.91
N GLN A 131 -2.68 20.73 -4.80
CA GLN A 131 -3.13 20.08 -3.56
C GLN A 131 -2.27 18.85 -3.21
N GLU A 132 -1.84 18.08 -4.21
CA GLU A 132 -0.95 16.95 -3.99
C GLU A 132 0.44 17.42 -3.53
N MET A 133 1.02 18.43 -4.18
CA MET A 133 2.28 19.05 -3.75
C MET A 133 2.21 19.57 -2.31
N GLU A 134 1.10 20.18 -1.90
CA GLU A 134 0.88 20.62 -0.52
C GLU A 134 0.84 19.44 0.47
N ARG A 135 0.14 18.35 0.14
CA ARG A 135 0.10 17.13 0.98
C ARG A 135 1.48 16.51 1.12
N PHE A 136 2.23 16.40 0.02
CA PHE A 136 3.60 15.90 0.04
C PHE A 136 4.52 16.81 0.85
N ASN A 137 4.38 18.13 0.77
CA ASN A 137 5.11 19.08 1.62
C ASN A 137 4.87 18.83 3.12
N ASN A 138 3.63 18.59 3.53
CA ASN A 138 3.31 18.28 4.93
C ASN A 138 4.05 17.00 5.40
N LEU A 139 4.14 15.99 4.55
CA LEU A 139 4.90 14.77 4.85
C LEU A 139 6.41 15.01 4.86
N ILE A 140 6.97 15.73 3.87
CA ILE A 140 8.40 16.12 3.84
C ILE A 140 8.76 16.84 5.14
N ARG A 141 7.97 17.84 5.55
CA ARG A 141 8.21 18.64 6.77
C ARG A 141 8.14 17.79 8.04
N THR A 142 7.19 16.85 8.10
CA THR A 142 7.07 15.92 9.22
C THR A 142 8.31 15.04 9.32
N ILE A 143 8.74 14.41 8.22
CA ILE A 143 9.94 13.56 8.18
C ILE A 143 11.19 14.40 8.51
N ARG A 144 11.36 15.58 7.90
CA ARG A 144 12.52 16.45 8.12
C ARG A 144 12.63 16.89 9.57
N THR A 145 11.54 17.39 10.16
CA THR A 145 11.52 17.88 11.55
C THR A 145 11.81 16.75 12.53
N THR A 146 11.18 15.59 12.34
CA THR A 146 11.39 14.42 13.22
C THR A 146 12.82 13.90 13.14
N LEU A 147 13.43 13.79 11.94
CA LEU A 147 14.82 13.37 11.79
C LEU A 147 15.84 14.40 12.33
N VAL A 148 15.58 15.70 12.17
CA VAL A 148 16.43 16.75 12.75
C VAL A 148 16.37 16.70 14.27
N ASN A 149 15.18 16.55 14.86
CA ASN A 149 15.01 16.41 16.30
C ASN A 149 15.66 15.14 16.83
N LEU A 150 15.55 14.02 16.10
CA LEU A 150 16.26 12.78 16.41
C LEU A 150 17.79 13.00 16.46
N LYS A 151 18.38 13.63 15.45
CA LYS A 151 19.82 13.92 15.43
C LYS A 151 20.24 14.84 16.59
N LYS A 152 19.40 15.79 16.98
CA LYS A 152 19.65 16.65 18.14
C LYS A 152 19.53 15.87 19.46
N ALA A 153 18.56 14.97 19.57
CA ALA A 153 18.37 14.13 20.74
C ALA A 153 19.55 13.18 20.95
N ILE A 154 20.07 12.56 19.87
CA ILE A 154 21.29 11.74 19.91
C ILE A 154 22.50 12.54 20.41
N LYS A 155 22.60 13.83 20.06
CA LYS A 155 23.66 14.74 20.53
C LYS A 155 23.40 15.32 21.93
N GLY A 156 22.30 14.97 22.59
CA GLY A 156 21.92 15.51 23.91
C GLY A 156 21.44 16.97 23.87
N LEU A 157 21.08 17.50 22.70
CA LEU A 157 20.60 18.88 22.53
C LEU A 157 19.08 19.02 22.67
N VAL A 158 18.34 17.92 22.55
CA VAL A 158 16.88 17.84 22.69
C VAL A 158 16.57 16.67 23.61
N VAL A 159 15.53 16.81 24.44
CA VAL A 159 15.08 15.73 25.33
C VAL A 159 14.42 14.64 24.49
N MET A 160 14.77 13.39 24.78
CA MET A 160 14.15 12.22 24.18
C MET A 160 12.73 12.07 24.75
N ASP A 161 11.72 12.22 23.90
CA ASP A 161 10.31 11.98 24.25
C ASP A 161 9.85 10.61 23.73
N SER A 162 8.64 10.19 24.14
CA SER A 162 8.09 8.89 23.74
C SER A 162 7.87 8.76 22.23
N GLU A 163 7.64 9.87 21.52
CA GLU A 163 7.48 9.87 20.06
C GLU A 163 8.82 9.63 19.34
N LEU A 164 9.90 10.25 19.81
CA LEU A 164 11.25 10.06 19.31
C LEU A 164 11.80 8.67 19.66
N GLU A 165 11.47 8.11 20.83
CA GLU A 165 11.81 6.73 21.18
C GLU A 165 11.11 5.72 20.24
N ALA A 166 9.82 5.91 19.99
CA ALA A 166 9.08 5.07 19.04
C ALA A 166 9.61 5.18 17.60
N LEU A 167 10.04 6.39 17.19
CA LEU A 167 10.71 6.62 15.93
C LEU A 167 12.05 5.86 15.86
N CYS A 168 12.90 5.99 16.88
CA CYS A 168 14.17 5.26 16.96
C CYS A 168 13.98 3.75 16.82
N ALA A 169 13.06 3.19 17.60
CA ALA A 169 12.76 1.76 17.58
C ALA A 169 12.34 1.32 16.17
N SER A 170 11.47 2.10 15.51
CA SER A 170 11.00 1.82 14.15
C SER A 170 12.12 1.89 13.10
N LEU A 171 12.99 2.90 13.18
CA LEU A 171 14.09 3.08 12.23
C LEU A 171 15.14 1.98 12.35
N LEU A 172 15.48 1.56 13.58
CA LEU A 172 16.45 0.49 13.83
C LEU A 172 16.01 -0.86 13.24
N ILE A 173 14.71 -1.15 13.23
CA ILE A 173 14.15 -2.37 12.64
C ILE A 173 13.76 -2.21 11.16
N GLY A 174 14.10 -1.07 10.54
CA GLY A 174 13.81 -0.81 9.13
C GLY A 174 12.32 -0.68 8.81
N LYS A 175 11.49 -0.24 9.76
CA LYS A 175 10.06 0.04 9.56
C LYS A 175 9.80 1.54 9.49
N VAL A 176 8.73 1.91 8.77
CA VAL A 176 8.22 3.28 8.74
C VAL A 176 7.54 3.58 10.08
N ALA A 177 7.93 4.67 10.74
CA ALA A 177 7.35 5.05 12.02
C ALA A 177 5.87 5.47 11.88
N GLU A 178 5.10 5.24 12.94
CA GLU A 178 3.64 5.46 12.93
C GLU A 178 3.27 6.94 12.73
N ASN A 179 4.08 7.86 13.26
CA ASN A 179 3.90 9.30 13.06
C ASN A 179 4.02 9.70 11.57
N TRP A 180 4.91 9.06 10.81
CA TRP A 180 5.01 9.24 9.37
C TRP A 180 3.85 8.55 8.66
N ALA A 181 3.51 7.32 9.06
CA ALA A 181 2.42 6.55 8.47
C ALA A 181 1.07 7.28 8.57
N LYS A 182 0.77 7.93 9.71
CA LYS A 182 -0.44 8.75 9.91
C LYS A 182 -0.56 9.94 8.96
N ARG A 183 0.57 10.45 8.47
CA ARG A 183 0.65 11.56 7.52
C ARG A 183 0.98 11.09 6.12
N SER A 184 1.11 9.78 5.89
CA SER A 184 1.54 9.16 4.64
C SER A 184 0.37 8.60 3.83
N TYR A 185 0.63 8.33 2.55
CA TYR A 185 -0.17 7.42 1.74
C TYR A 185 -0.05 5.98 2.24
N PRO A 186 -1.06 5.11 2.02
CA PRO A 186 -1.02 3.71 2.42
C PRO A 186 0.19 2.98 1.81
N SER A 187 1.01 2.35 2.66
CA SER A 187 2.17 1.59 2.24
C SER A 187 2.48 0.49 3.25
N LEU A 188 2.84 -0.70 2.73
CA LEU A 188 3.37 -1.81 3.51
C LEU A 188 4.86 -2.05 3.25
N LYS A 189 5.52 -1.11 2.55
CA LYS A 189 6.94 -1.21 2.20
C LYS A 189 7.83 -1.04 3.44
N PRO A 190 8.97 -1.75 3.54
CA PRO A 190 9.99 -1.46 4.54
C PRO A 190 10.59 -0.07 4.32
N LEU A 191 11.25 0.48 5.35
CA LEU A 191 11.75 1.86 5.39
C LEU A 191 12.53 2.26 4.13
N GLY A 192 13.54 1.48 3.73
CA GLY A 192 14.35 1.81 2.55
C GLY A 192 13.53 1.87 1.26
N SER A 193 12.66 0.88 1.03
CA SER A 193 11.77 0.86 -0.15
C SER A 193 10.70 1.95 -0.09
N TYR A 194 10.25 2.32 1.11
CA TYR A 194 9.32 3.42 1.31
C TYR A 194 9.96 4.78 0.96
N ILE A 195 11.20 5.04 1.41
CA ILE A 195 11.90 6.28 1.09
C ILE A 195 12.17 6.38 -0.42
N LEU A 196 12.57 5.30 -1.08
CA LEU A 196 12.75 5.31 -2.55
C LEU A 196 11.44 5.58 -3.29
N ASP A 197 10.34 4.94 -2.86
CA ASP A 197 9.01 5.16 -3.42
C ASP A 197 8.54 6.61 -3.19
N PHE A 198 8.80 7.15 -2.01
CA PHE A 198 8.50 8.53 -1.66
C PHE A 198 9.23 9.53 -2.56
N LEU A 199 10.54 9.35 -2.73
CA LEU A 199 11.35 10.19 -3.62
C LEU A 199 10.90 10.09 -5.08
N ALA A 200 10.50 8.90 -5.53
CA ALA A 200 9.96 8.72 -6.88
C ALA A 200 8.64 9.49 -7.09
N ARG A 201 7.76 9.52 -6.08
CA ARG A 201 6.52 10.31 -6.12
C ARG A 201 6.79 11.81 -6.14
N LEU A 202 7.74 12.25 -5.32
CA LEU A 202 8.14 13.65 -5.31
C LEU A 202 8.71 14.07 -6.67
N LYS A 203 9.55 13.22 -7.25
CA LYS A 203 10.08 13.44 -8.60
C LYS A 203 8.96 13.48 -9.64
N PHE A 204 8.00 12.56 -9.58
CA PHE A 204 6.87 12.55 -10.51
C PHE A 204 6.07 13.88 -10.49
N LEU A 205 5.79 14.44 -9.31
CA LEU A 205 5.11 15.73 -9.20
C LEU A 205 6.00 16.90 -9.63
N GLN A 206 7.30 16.84 -9.35
CA GLN A 206 8.26 17.85 -9.79
C GLN A 206 8.39 17.87 -11.32
N ASP A 207 8.50 16.70 -11.95
CA ASP A 207 8.57 16.56 -13.41
C ASP A 207 7.28 17.10 -14.07
N TRP A 208 6.12 16.85 -13.45
CA TRP A 208 4.85 17.48 -13.88
C TRP A 208 4.91 19.00 -13.71
N TYR A 209 5.32 19.51 -12.55
CA TYR A 209 5.44 20.95 -12.34
C TYR A 209 6.35 21.61 -13.39
N ASP A 210 7.51 21.04 -13.68
CA ASP A 210 8.51 21.61 -14.58
C ASP A 210 8.12 21.49 -16.06
N SER A 211 7.74 20.28 -16.50
CA SER A 211 7.56 19.92 -17.91
C SER A 211 6.10 19.94 -18.38
N GLY A 212 5.15 20.15 -17.46
CA GLY A 212 3.73 20.11 -17.76
C GLY A 212 3.11 18.72 -17.57
N LYS A 213 1.82 18.63 -17.91
CA LYS A 213 0.98 17.44 -17.65
C LYS A 213 1.50 16.21 -18.39
N PRO A 214 1.78 15.09 -17.70
CA PRO A 214 2.27 13.88 -18.35
C PRO A 214 1.19 13.19 -19.18
N CYS A 215 1.59 12.46 -20.22
CA CYS A 215 0.69 11.62 -21.03
C CYS A 215 0.32 10.30 -20.34
N VAL A 216 1.16 9.83 -19.42
CA VAL A 216 0.97 8.61 -18.64
C VAL A 216 1.10 8.97 -17.16
N PHE A 217 0.06 8.68 -16.38
CA PHE A 217 0.02 8.99 -14.96
C PHE A 217 0.34 7.76 -14.12
N TRP A 218 1.22 7.92 -13.14
CA TRP A 218 1.42 6.92 -12.09
C TRP A 218 0.30 7.04 -11.06
N LEU A 219 -0.83 6.37 -11.30
CA LEU A 219 -2.05 6.51 -10.50
C LEU A 219 -1.81 6.22 -9.01
N SER A 220 -1.08 5.16 -8.68
CA SER A 220 -0.77 4.83 -7.29
C SER A 220 0.26 5.76 -6.66
N GLY A 221 0.84 6.69 -7.42
CA GLY A 221 1.79 7.72 -7.00
C GLY A 221 1.13 8.89 -6.23
N PHE A 222 -0.16 9.11 -6.43
CA PHE A 222 -0.92 10.15 -5.73
C PHE A 222 -1.23 9.78 -4.29
N PHE A 223 -1.33 10.80 -3.43
CA PHE A 223 -1.89 10.72 -2.09
C PHE A 223 -3.39 10.45 -2.13
N PHE A 224 -4.11 11.17 -3.00
CA PHE A 224 -5.56 11.07 -3.11
C PHE A 224 -5.99 10.82 -4.55
N THR A 225 -5.95 9.55 -4.96
CA THR A 225 -6.28 9.08 -6.31
C THR A 225 -7.69 9.48 -6.77
N GLN A 226 -8.65 9.58 -5.84
CA GLN A 226 -10.01 9.99 -6.14
C GLN A 226 -10.10 11.43 -6.68
N ALA A 227 -9.28 12.37 -6.19
CA ALA A 227 -9.24 13.72 -6.74
C ALA A 227 -8.71 13.73 -8.18
N PHE A 228 -7.71 12.91 -8.47
CA PHE A 228 -7.21 12.74 -9.84
C PHE A 228 -8.28 12.18 -10.78
N LEU A 229 -8.95 11.08 -10.40
CA LEU A 229 -10.02 10.49 -11.21
C LEU A 229 -11.17 11.47 -11.43
N THR A 230 -11.59 12.17 -10.37
CA THR A 230 -12.66 13.16 -10.46
C THR A 230 -12.26 14.33 -11.36
N GLY A 231 -11.04 14.85 -11.22
CA GLY A 231 -10.57 15.93 -12.08
C GLY A 231 -10.45 15.52 -13.56
N GLY A 232 -10.07 14.26 -13.83
CA GLY A 232 -10.05 13.70 -15.17
C GLY A 232 -11.44 13.65 -15.80
N MET A 233 -12.43 13.15 -15.03
CA MET A 233 -13.83 13.15 -15.44
C MET A 233 -14.37 14.58 -15.64
N GLN A 234 -14.02 15.53 -14.78
CA GLN A 234 -14.42 16.94 -14.92
C GLN A 234 -13.90 17.57 -16.22
N ASN A 235 -12.63 17.36 -16.54
CA ASN A 235 -12.05 17.87 -17.79
C ASN A 235 -12.74 17.26 -19.02
N TYR A 236 -13.06 15.96 -18.96
CA TYR A 236 -13.78 15.27 -20.03
C TYR A 236 -15.21 15.81 -20.17
N ALA A 237 -15.97 15.87 -19.06
CA ALA A 237 -17.32 16.41 -18.98
C ALA A 237 -17.41 17.80 -19.61
N ARG A 238 -16.48 18.69 -19.26
CA ARG A 238 -16.43 20.06 -19.77
C ARG A 238 -16.08 20.12 -21.25
N LYS A 239 -15.11 19.32 -21.70
CA LYS A 239 -14.72 19.27 -23.12
C LYS A 239 -15.86 18.84 -24.03
N TYR A 240 -16.69 17.88 -23.59
CA TYR A 240 -17.79 17.35 -24.39
C TYR A 240 -19.17 17.88 -24.00
N THR A 241 -19.25 18.79 -23.02
CA THR A 241 -20.51 19.33 -22.48
C THR A 241 -21.49 18.23 -22.05
N ILE A 242 -20.97 17.21 -21.34
CA ILE A 242 -21.75 16.09 -20.80
C ILE A 242 -21.79 16.22 -19.28
N PRO A 243 -22.95 16.02 -18.62
CA PRO A 243 -23.02 15.95 -17.16
C PRO A 243 -22.08 14.89 -16.59
N ILE A 244 -21.34 15.22 -15.53
CA ILE A 244 -20.35 14.32 -14.93
C ILE A 244 -20.97 13.02 -14.40
N ASP A 245 -22.23 13.08 -13.94
CA ASP A 245 -22.96 11.93 -13.36
C ASP A 245 -23.26 10.83 -14.39
N LEU A 246 -23.15 11.14 -15.69
CA LEU A 246 -23.31 10.18 -16.79
C LEU A 246 -21.99 9.56 -17.24
N LEU A 247 -20.86 9.98 -16.66
CA LEU A 247 -19.54 9.49 -17.04
C LEU A 247 -19.12 8.32 -16.14
N GLY A 248 -18.53 7.31 -16.75
CA GLY A 248 -17.88 6.19 -16.09
C GLY A 248 -16.54 5.90 -16.72
N TYR A 249 -15.66 5.22 -15.97
CA TYR A 249 -14.42 4.70 -16.51
C TYR A 249 -14.67 3.32 -17.14
N GLU A 250 -14.25 3.17 -18.39
CA GLU A 250 -14.17 1.88 -19.08
C GLU A 250 -12.70 1.55 -19.36
N PHE A 251 -12.37 0.25 -19.34
CA PHE A 251 -10.99 -0.21 -19.51
C PHE A 251 -10.94 -1.22 -20.66
N GLN A 252 -10.05 -0.99 -21.62
CA GLN A 252 -9.76 -1.97 -22.65
C GLN A 252 -8.63 -2.89 -22.18
N VAL A 253 -8.94 -4.18 -22.02
CA VAL A 253 -7.92 -5.19 -21.73
C VAL A 253 -7.08 -5.40 -22.98
N LYS A 254 -5.83 -4.91 -22.96
CA LYS A 254 -4.86 -5.25 -23.99
C LYS A 254 -4.36 -6.67 -23.71
N LEU A 255 -4.71 -7.61 -24.57
CA LEU A 255 -4.10 -8.94 -24.59
C LEU A 255 -2.60 -8.74 -24.84
N GLY A 256 -1.77 -9.03 -23.84
CA GLY A 256 -0.34 -8.83 -23.93
C GLY A 256 0.23 -9.56 -25.14
N GLY A 257 0.80 -8.80 -26.08
CA GLY A 257 1.65 -9.38 -27.11
C GLY A 257 2.84 -10.03 -26.42
N LYS A 258 3.02 -11.33 -26.62
CA LYS A 258 4.28 -12.02 -26.31
C LYS A 258 5.37 -11.33 -27.14
N GLY A 259 6.15 -10.46 -26.50
CA GLY A 259 7.45 -10.01 -27.00
C GLY A 259 8.49 -11.08 -26.74
#